data_AF-A0A965SP76-F1
#
_entry.id   AF-A0A965SP76-F1
#
_cell.length_a   1.000
_cell.length_b   1.000
_cell.length_c   1.000
_cell.angle_alpha   90.00
_cell.angle_beta   90.00
_cell.angle_gamma   90.00
#
_symmetry.space_group_name_H-M   'P 1'
#
loop_
_entity.id
_entity.type
_entity.pdbx_description
1 polymer ?
#
loop_
_entity_poly.entity_id
_entity_poly.type
_entity_poly.pdbx_seq_one_letter_code
_entity_poly.pdbx_strand_id
1 'polypeptide(L)'
;MYSIAIFKDGGFRYLPSVFQYSAGVAAEPGFQLMQARFRSPLPIKEAFILIEQHLKKIGRPLTAFAHCELRSPRQFDDQGFIDFNRTYVKTLEQWGIYRAASIGSEFINPVARTNVCPEYFGPSEVEMYAFTFSIPVSSEVPRSFVISGGGDARSGSEPYRERIVAYGDTSKEGLKIKMEFVADEMNKRLESLGFHWGDVTSVQAYTVHNMGGLVEEVFAKRGRMRCGIDWYFARPPVSGLDFEMDLRGSVDQIFI
;
A
#
# COMPACT_ATOMS: atom_id res chain seq x y z
N MET A 1 3.24 -12.38 13.15
CA MET A 1 3.19 -10.95 13.50
C MET A 1 4.40 -10.27 12.91
N TYR A 2 4.23 -9.09 12.33
CA TYR A 2 5.33 -8.26 11.84
C TYR A 2 6.03 -7.56 13.01
N SER A 3 7.32 -7.23 12.84
CA SER A 3 7.98 -6.26 13.71
C SER A 3 7.41 -4.86 13.48
N ILE A 4 7.60 -3.97 14.45
CA ILE A 4 7.18 -2.56 14.37
C ILE A 4 8.42 -1.69 14.57
N ALA A 5 8.54 -0.65 13.76
CA ALA A 5 9.56 0.39 13.90
C ALA A 5 8.91 1.78 13.90
N ILE A 6 9.49 2.72 14.65
CA ILE A 6 9.02 4.10 14.74
C ILE A 6 9.90 4.98 13.84
N PHE A 7 9.28 5.67 12.88
CA PHE A 7 9.94 6.69 12.07
C PHE A 7 9.63 8.08 12.65
N LYS A 8 10.41 8.48 13.65
CA LYS A 8 10.17 9.70 14.44
C LYS A 8 10.12 10.97 13.59
N ASP A 9 11.00 11.08 12.60
CA ASP A 9 11.09 12.23 11.70
C ASP A 9 9.84 12.41 10.84
N GLY A 10 9.07 11.34 10.65
CA GLY A 10 7.79 11.35 9.95
C GLY A 10 6.56 11.37 10.87
N GLY A 11 6.68 11.14 12.18
CA GLY A 11 5.53 11.11 13.09
C GLY A 11 4.61 9.88 12.93
N PHE A 12 5.15 8.75 12.48
CA PHE A 12 4.40 7.51 12.33
C PHE A 12 5.27 6.27 12.62
N ARG A 13 4.61 5.16 12.94
CA ARG A 13 5.24 3.82 13.02
C ARG A 13 4.88 3.01 11.77
N TYR A 14 5.69 2.02 11.45
CA TYR A 14 5.53 1.19 10.27
C TYR A 14 5.91 -0.26 10.54
N LEU A 15 5.47 -1.14 9.64
CA LEU A 15 5.84 -2.55 9.61
C LEU A 15 7.00 -2.77 8.61
N PRO A 16 8.24 -3.02 9.06
CA PRO A 16 9.33 -3.37 8.15
C PRO A 16 8.95 -4.58 7.29
N SER A 17 9.28 -4.53 5.99
CA SER A 17 8.92 -5.58 5.04
C SER A 17 10.00 -5.73 3.97
N VAL A 18 9.78 -5.18 2.78
CA VAL A 18 10.70 -5.31 1.64
C VAL A 18 11.31 -3.94 1.32
N PHE A 19 12.42 -3.90 0.57
CA PHE A 19 13.13 -2.63 0.34
C PHE A 19 12.29 -1.61 -0.42
N GLN A 20 11.29 -2.08 -1.16
CA GLN A 20 10.38 -1.29 -1.98
C GLN A 20 9.37 -0.48 -1.16
N TYR A 21 8.88 -1.03 -0.03
CA TYR A 21 7.84 -0.43 0.81
C TYR A 21 7.68 -1.18 2.15
N SER A 22 7.15 -0.51 3.17
CA SER A 22 6.71 -1.10 4.43
C SER A 22 5.36 -1.82 4.27
N ALA A 23 5.02 -2.80 5.11
CA ALA A 23 3.74 -3.52 5.00
C ALA A 23 2.53 -2.68 5.45
N GLY A 24 2.76 -1.53 6.08
CA GLY A 24 1.74 -0.62 6.56
C GLY A 24 2.32 0.42 7.51
N VAL A 25 1.58 1.50 7.70
CA VAL A 25 1.93 2.64 8.57
C VAL A 25 0.75 3.01 9.46
N ALA A 26 1.05 3.58 10.62
CA ALA A 26 0.06 4.16 11.52
C ALA A 26 0.61 5.42 12.18
N ALA A 27 -0.22 6.45 12.32
CA ALA A 27 0.19 7.66 13.01
C ALA A 27 0.57 7.36 14.47
N GLU A 28 1.64 8.01 14.93
CA GLU A 28 2.02 8.04 16.34
C GLU A 28 1.19 9.09 17.11
N PRO A 29 1.13 9.02 18.45
CA PRO A 29 0.46 10.04 19.25
C PRO A 29 0.93 11.45 18.91
N GLY A 30 -0.04 12.39 18.84
CA GLY A 30 0.20 13.77 18.37
C GLY A 30 0.17 13.95 16.86
N PHE A 31 -0.05 12.87 16.09
CA PHE A 31 -0.22 12.92 14.63
C PHE A 31 -1.50 12.21 14.15
N GLN A 32 -1.91 12.57 12.94
CA GLN A 32 -2.90 11.87 12.13
C GLN A 32 -2.38 11.71 10.71
N LEU A 33 -2.80 10.67 10.00
CA LEU A 33 -2.58 10.50 8.57
C LEU A 33 -3.67 11.22 7.79
N MET A 34 -3.26 11.97 6.77
CA MET A 34 -4.12 12.59 5.78
C MET A 34 -3.70 12.14 4.39
N GLN A 35 -4.67 11.75 3.57
CA GLN A 35 -4.47 11.39 2.17
C GLN A 35 -4.81 12.58 1.27
N ALA A 36 -3.89 12.93 0.37
CA ALA A 36 -4.18 13.79 -0.76
C ALA A 36 -4.29 12.92 -2.03
N ARG A 37 -5.45 13.00 -2.68
CA ARG A 37 -5.72 12.33 -3.95
C ARG A 37 -5.66 13.34 -5.08
N PHE A 38 -4.91 13.02 -6.14
CA PHE A 38 -4.88 13.87 -7.32
C PHE A 38 -6.21 13.76 -8.07
N ARG A 39 -6.72 14.88 -8.62
CA ARG A 39 -7.92 14.86 -9.49
C ARG A 39 -7.73 13.96 -10.72
N SER A 40 -6.53 13.97 -11.27
CA SER A 40 -6.07 13.06 -12.31
C SER A 40 -4.70 12.55 -11.88
N PRO A 41 -4.42 11.24 -11.99
CA PRO A 41 -3.11 10.71 -11.64
C PRO A 41 -2.02 11.38 -12.47
N LEU A 42 -0.82 11.46 -11.89
CA LEU A 42 0.31 12.19 -12.50
C LEU A 42 1.52 11.28 -12.66
N PRO A 43 2.33 11.43 -13.72
CA PRO A 43 3.61 10.76 -13.84
C PRO A 43 4.43 10.89 -12.55
N ILE A 44 5.05 9.81 -12.10
CA ILE A 44 5.60 9.73 -10.73
C ILE A 44 6.59 10.85 -10.40
N LYS A 45 7.38 11.31 -11.39
CA LYS A 45 8.33 12.42 -11.23
C LYS A 45 7.61 13.74 -10.96
N GLU A 46 6.54 14.02 -11.69
CA GLU A 46 5.72 15.22 -11.52
C GLU A 46 4.97 15.19 -10.19
N ALA A 47 4.43 14.01 -9.82
CA ALA A 47 3.78 13.81 -8.54
C ALA A 47 4.71 14.14 -7.37
N PHE A 48 5.96 13.66 -7.37
CA PHE A 48 6.93 13.98 -6.33
C PHE A 48 7.22 15.48 -6.20
N ILE A 49 7.33 16.20 -7.33
CA ILE A 49 7.52 17.66 -7.33
C ILE A 49 6.33 18.36 -6.66
N LEU A 50 5.09 17.97 -7.01
CA LEU A 50 3.90 18.56 -6.41
C LEU A 50 3.73 18.20 -4.94
N ILE A 51 4.10 16.98 -4.54
CA ILE A 51 4.09 16.58 -3.12
C ILE A 51 5.07 17.43 -2.33
N GLU A 52 6.29 17.64 -2.83
CA GLU A 52 7.28 18.49 -2.19
C GLU A 52 6.74 19.93 -2.00
N GLN A 53 6.14 20.50 -3.05
CA GLN A 53 5.52 21.82 -2.97
C GLN A 53 4.35 21.85 -1.98
N HIS A 54 3.49 20.83 -1.99
CA HIS A 54 2.35 20.73 -1.10
C HIS A 54 2.79 20.66 0.36
N LEU A 55 3.69 19.73 0.71
CA LEU A 55 4.18 19.57 2.08
C LEU A 55 4.88 20.83 2.58
N LYS A 56 5.73 21.46 1.76
CA LYS A 56 6.37 22.75 2.10
C LYS A 56 5.34 23.85 2.34
N LYS A 57 4.32 23.95 1.49
CA LYS A 57 3.24 24.96 1.62
C LYS A 57 2.48 24.82 2.94
N ILE A 58 2.26 23.61 3.41
CA ILE A 58 1.56 23.35 4.68
C ILE A 58 2.51 23.22 5.89
N GLY A 59 3.80 23.55 5.71
CA GLY A 59 4.79 23.54 6.78
C GLY A 59 5.15 22.13 7.30
N ARG A 60 4.98 21.08 6.48
CA ARG A 60 5.37 19.71 6.81
C ARG A 60 6.71 19.34 6.18
N PRO A 61 7.59 18.61 6.89
CA PRO A 61 8.82 18.10 6.30
C PRO A 61 8.50 17.00 5.27
N LEU A 62 9.40 16.77 4.32
CA LEU A 62 9.24 15.72 3.32
C LEU A 62 9.19 14.32 3.94
N THR A 63 9.85 14.15 5.09
CA THR A 63 9.79 12.94 5.92
C THR A 63 8.40 12.59 6.43
N ALA A 64 7.43 13.51 6.36
CA ALA A 64 6.04 13.22 6.71
C ALA A 64 5.35 12.30 5.69
N PHE A 65 5.92 12.10 4.49
CA PHE A 65 5.39 11.20 3.46
C PHE A 65 5.39 9.74 3.95
N ALA A 66 4.21 9.17 4.10
CA ALA A 66 3.99 7.89 4.79
C ALA A 66 3.50 6.78 3.86
N HIS A 67 2.79 7.12 2.78
CA HIS A 67 2.26 6.14 1.83
C HIS A 67 2.00 6.75 0.45
N CYS A 68 2.01 5.92 -0.60
CA CYS A 68 1.44 6.30 -1.90
C CYS A 68 0.74 5.16 -2.64
N GLU A 69 -0.21 5.55 -3.50
CA GLU A 69 -0.90 4.68 -4.43
C GLU A 69 -0.39 4.94 -5.85
N LEU A 70 0.08 3.88 -6.51
CA LEU A 70 0.58 3.93 -7.88
C LEU A 70 -0.35 3.19 -8.83
N ARG A 71 -0.37 3.65 -10.08
CA ARG A 71 -0.98 2.97 -11.21
C ARG A 71 0.09 2.75 -12.27
N SER A 72 0.29 1.50 -12.65
CA SER A 72 1.27 1.09 -13.65
C SER A 72 0.59 0.74 -14.98
N PRO A 73 1.26 0.92 -16.13
CA PRO A 73 0.69 0.59 -17.45
C PRO A 73 0.35 -0.89 -17.62
N ARG A 74 1.15 -1.77 -17.01
CA ARG A 74 1.04 -3.23 -17.07
C ARG A 74 1.80 -3.86 -15.92
N GLN A 75 1.54 -5.15 -15.68
CA GLN A 75 2.31 -5.92 -14.72
C GLN A 75 3.80 -5.96 -15.13
N PHE A 76 4.67 -5.90 -14.12
CA PHE A 76 6.11 -6.07 -14.28
C PHE A 76 6.47 -7.57 -14.24
N ASP A 77 7.58 -7.93 -14.86
CA ASP A 77 8.31 -9.14 -14.45
C ASP A 77 9.12 -8.86 -13.17
N ASP A 78 9.71 -9.91 -12.59
CA ASP A 78 10.46 -9.81 -11.33
C ASP A 78 11.58 -8.76 -11.40
N GLN A 79 12.36 -8.76 -12.49
CA GLN A 79 13.48 -7.84 -12.69
C GLN A 79 13.00 -6.40 -12.94
N GLY A 80 12.02 -6.19 -13.82
CA GLY A 80 11.44 -4.89 -14.09
C GLY A 80 10.81 -4.27 -12.85
N PHE A 81 10.22 -5.09 -11.96
CA PHE A 81 9.73 -4.61 -10.67
C PHE A 81 10.90 -4.14 -9.79
N ILE A 82 12.00 -4.89 -9.70
CA ILE A 82 13.19 -4.48 -8.95
C ILE A 82 13.76 -3.16 -9.49
N ASP A 83 13.91 -3.04 -10.81
CA ASP A 83 14.52 -1.86 -11.45
C ASP A 83 13.68 -0.60 -11.28
N PHE A 84 12.36 -0.72 -11.45
CA PHE A 84 11.42 0.35 -11.13
C PHE A 84 11.60 0.82 -9.68
N ASN A 85 11.63 -0.12 -8.74
CA ASN A 85 11.72 0.19 -7.32
C ASN A 85 13.06 0.82 -6.92
N ARG A 86 14.17 0.42 -7.54
CA ARG A 86 15.48 1.06 -7.32
C ARG A 86 15.48 2.52 -7.76
N THR A 87 14.67 2.87 -8.76
CA THR A 87 14.51 4.26 -9.18
C THR A 87 13.60 5.03 -8.22
N TYR A 88 12.49 4.42 -7.80
CA TYR A 88 11.55 4.99 -6.83
C TYR A 88 12.21 5.37 -5.50
N VAL A 89 12.96 4.44 -4.89
CA VAL A 89 13.55 4.66 -3.55
C VAL A 89 14.64 5.75 -3.53
N LYS A 90 15.24 6.10 -4.67
CA LYS A 90 16.21 7.22 -4.76
C LYS A 90 15.58 8.55 -4.35
N THR A 91 14.32 8.79 -4.71
CA THR A 91 13.61 10.01 -4.28
C THR A 91 13.37 9.99 -2.78
N LEU A 92 12.98 8.83 -2.23
CA LEU A 92 12.82 8.67 -0.79
C LEU A 92 14.14 8.86 -0.03
N GLU A 93 15.26 8.41 -0.60
CA GLU A 93 16.60 8.61 -0.04
C GLU A 93 16.98 10.10 -0.03
N GLN A 94 16.73 10.81 -1.15
CA GLN A 94 16.93 12.26 -1.24
C GLN A 94 16.09 13.04 -0.21
N TRP A 95 14.90 12.53 0.14
CA TRP A 95 14.04 13.12 1.16
C TRP A 95 14.41 12.70 2.59
N GLY A 96 15.44 11.87 2.78
CA GLY A 96 15.87 11.38 4.09
C GLY A 96 14.94 10.32 4.70
N ILE A 97 14.11 9.68 3.87
CA ILE A 97 13.11 8.68 4.29
C ILE A 97 13.66 7.27 4.17
N TYR A 98 14.33 6.98 3.05
CA TYR A 98 14.91 5.68 2.77
C TYR A 98 16.39 5.64 3.15
N ARG A 99 16.83 4.50 3.68
CA ARG A 99 18.26 4.21 3.87
C ARG A 99 18.58 2.86 3.25
N ALA A 100 19.53 2.83 2.34
CA ALA A 100 20.03 1.56 1.79
C ALA A 100 20.66 0.69 2.88
N ALA A 101 20.63 -0.62 2.68
CA ALA A 101 21.37 -1.56 3.52
C ALA A 101 22.88 -1.28 3.40
N SER A 102 23.61 -1.45 4.50
CA SER A 102 25.07 -1.34 4.54
C SER A 102 25.66 -2.48 5.36
N ILE A 103 27.00 -2.60 5.40
CA ILE A 103 27.66 -3.65 6.18
C ILE A 103 27.21 -3.52 7.65
N GLY A 104 26.49 -4.53 8.14
CA GLY A 104 25.98 -4.56 9.52
C GLY A 104 24.65 -3.83 9.74
N SER A 105 23.95 -3.36 8.71
CA SER A 105 22.61 -2.77 8.86
C SER A 105 21.64 -3.16 7.73
N GLU A 106 20.39 -3.39 8.10
CA GLU A 106 19.30 -3.58 7.16
C GLU A 106 18.88 -2.26 6.52
N PHE A 107 18.24 -2.34 5.35
CA PHE A 107 17.62 -1.17 4.73
C PHE A 107 16.50 -0.63 5.62
N ILE A 108 16.20 0.66 5.50
CA ILE A 108 15.03 1.27 6.12
C ILE A 108 14.16 1.84 5.00
N ASN A 109 12.91 1.39 4.93
CA ASN A 109 11.88 2.01 4.13
C ASN A 109 10.58 2.07 4.93
N PRO A 110 10.23 3.24 5.50
CA PRO A 110 9.04 3.38 6.34
C PRO A 110 7.76 3.59 5.51
N VAL A 111 7.88 3.80 4.20
CA VAL A 111 6.76 4.20 3.34
C VAL A 111 5.94 2.99 2.91
N ALA A 112 4.65 3.00 3.24
CA ALA A 112 3.69 2.02 2.74
C ALA A 112 3.32 2.29 1.28
N ARG A 113 2.84 1.28 0.55
CA ARG A 113 2.49 1.46 -0.86
C ARG A 113 1.49 0.46 -1.38
N THR A 114 0.60 0.94 -2.24
CA THR A 114 -0.16 0.11 -3.19
C THR A 114 0.29 0.43 -4.60
N ASN A 115 0.50 -0.58 -5.45
CA ASN A 115 0.75 -0.37 -6.89
C ASN A 115 -0.06 -1.38 -7.68
N VAL A 116 -0.88 -0.94 -8.63
CA VAL A 116 -1.74 -1.82 -9.42
C VAL A 116 -1.79 -1.38 -10.88
N CYS A 117 -2.28 -2.24 -11.74
CA CYS A 117 -2.35 -2.03 -13.19
C CYS A 117 -3.82 -2.04 -13.63
N PRO A 118 -4.46 -0.87 -13.81
CA PRO A 118 -5.83 -0.82 -14.34
C PRO A 118 -5.93 -1.55 -15.69
N GLU A 119 -6.92 -2.43 -15.86
CA GLU A 119 -7.11 -3.13 -17.16
C GLU A 119 -7.64 -2.17 -18.23
N TYR A 120 -8.49 -1.25 -17.81
CA TYR A 120 -9.06 -0.19 -18.64
C TYR A 120 -8.57 1.16 -18.13
N PHE A 121 -8.30 2.08 -19.06
CA PHE A 121 -7.80 3.42 -18.75
C PHE A 121 -6.49 3.41 -17.94
N GLY A 122 -5.65 2.39 -18.18
CA GLY A 122 -4.29 2.34 -17.64
C GLY A 122 -3.42 3.47 -18.21
N PRO A 123 -2.43 3.95 -17.44
CA PRO A 123 -1.57 5.05 -17.86
C PRO A 123 -0.51 4.59 -18.87
N SER A 124 0.14 5.53 -19.57
CA SER A 124 1.25 5.23 -20.49
C SER A 124 2.59 5.02 -19.78
N GLU A 125 2.73 5.56 -18.57
CA GLU A 125 3.86 5.34 -17.67
C GLU A 125 3.37 5.19 -16.22
N VAL A 126 4.26 4.98 -15.24
CA VAL A 126 3.81 4.82 -13.85
C VAL A 126 3.36 6.18 -13.30
N GLU A 127 2.09 6.24 -12.90
CA GLU A 127 1.46 7.43 -12.33
C GLU A 127 1.17 7.24 -10.85
N MET A 128 1.16 8.34 -10.09
CA MET A 128 0.70 8.37 -8.71
C MET A 128 -0.74 8.84 -8.65
N TYR A 129 -1.59 8.05 -8.01
CA TYR A 129 -3.02 8.31 -7.85
C TYR A 129 -3.32 9.10 -6.57
N ALA A 130 -2.62 8.77 -5.47
CA ALA A 130 -2.75 9.45 -4.20
C ALA A 130 -1.47 9.28 -3.36
N PHE A 131 -1.30 10.14 -2.36
CA PHE A 131 -0.30 9.98 -1.32
C PHE A 131 -0.87 10.31 0.05
N THR A 132 -0.25 9.76 1.08
CA THR A 132 -0.64 9.97 2.48
C THR A 132 0.56 10.48 3.25
N PHE A 133 0.32 11.43 4.15
CA PHE A 133 1.34 12.04 4.99
C PHE A 133 0.81 12.31 6.39
N SER A 134 1.71 12.50 7.35
CA SER A 134 1.34 12.86 8.71
C SER A 134 1.15 14.36 8.89
N ILE A 135 0.13 14.71 9.67
CA ILE A 135 -0.12 16.07 10.18
C ILE A 135 -0.16 16.04 11.71
N PRO A 136 0.37 17.07 12.40
CA PRO A 136 0.24 17.17 13.85
C PRO A 136 -1.21 17.47 14.22
N VAL A 137 -1.64 16.99 15.38
CA VAL A 137 -2.99 17.23 15.93
C VAL A 137 -2.90 17.71 17.38
N SER A 138 -3.77 18.64 17.74
CA SER A 138 -3.80 19.28 19.07
C SER A 138 -4.82 18.67 20.04
N SER A 139 -5.67 17.77 19.56
CA SER A 139 -6.70 17.07 20.33
C SER A 139 -6.65 15.58 20.03
N GLU A 140 -7.31 14.77 20.85
CA GLU A 140 -7.51 13.36 20.53
C GLU A 140 -8.30 13.25 19.22
N VAL A 141 -7.71 12.56 18.26
CA VAL A 141 -8.32 12.21 16.98
C VAL A 141 -8.34 10.68 16.86
N PRO A 142 -9.25 10.11 16.05
CA PRO A 142 -9.22 8.68 15.76
C PRO A 142 -7.84 8.22 15.25
N ARG A 143 -7.36 7.09 15.76
CA ARG A 143 -6.09 6.49 15.32
C ARG A 143 -6.19 6.14 13.83
N SER A 144 -5.23 6.63 13.05
CA SER A 144 -5.20 6.51 11.60
C SER A 144 -4.09 5.58 11.13
N PHE A 145 -4.37 4.76 10.12
CA PHE A 145 -3.43 3.80 9.56
C PHE A 145 -3.70 3.56 8.07
N VAL A 146 -2.68 3.08 7.37
CA VAL A 146 -2.76 2.60 5.99
C VAL A 146 -1.97 1.29 5.90
N ILE A 147 -2.60 0.22 5.44
CA ILE A 147 -1.96 -1.06 5.12
C ILE A 147 -1.58 -1.05 3.65
N SER A 148 -0.35 -1.46 3.33
CA SER A 148 0.10 -1.56 1.94
C SER A 148 -0.66 -2.62 1.17
N GLY A 149 -0.73 -2.45 -0.16
CA GLY A 149 -1.12 -3.49 -1.09
C GLY A 149 -0.43 -4.83 -0.78
N GLY A 150 -1.22 -5.89 -0.63
CA GLY A 150 -0.75 -7.26 -0.47
C GLY A 150 -1.35 -8.15 -1.55
N GLY A 151 -0.53 -8.64 -2.47
CA GLY A 151 -0.92 -9.60 -3.50
C GLY A 151 -0.97 -11.04 -2.99
N ASP A 152 -1.53 -11.92 -3.81
CA ASP A 152 -1.68 -13.36 -3.61
C ASP A 152 -0.36 -14.16 -3.71
N ALA A 153 0.70 -13.68 -3.07
CA ALA A 153 2.00 -14.35 -2.98
C ALA A 153 2.57 -14.37 -1.56
N ARG A 154 3.21 -15.50 -1.22
CA ARG A 154 3.96 -15.67 0.02
C ARG A 154 5.16 -14.72 0.10
N SER A 155 5.47 -14.21 1.28
CA SER A 155 6.74 -13.53 1.55
C SER A 155 7.92 -14.47 1.28
N GLY A 156 9.03 -13.93 0.79
CA GLY A 156 10.19 -14.73 0.38
C GLY A 156 11.00 -14.05 -0.72
N SER A 157 12.23 -14.52 -0.94
CA SER A 157 13.16 -14.03 -1.96
C SER A 157 13.13 -14.86 -3.25
N GLU A 158 12.36 -15.95 -3.26
CA GLU A 158 12.15 -16.80 -4.42
C GLU A 158 11.40 -16.03 -5.53
N PRO A 159 11.55 -16.44 -6.81
CA PRO A 159 10.80 -15.86 -7.91
C PRO A 159 9.30 -15.80 -7.64
N TYR A 160 8.60 -14.76 -8.11
CA TYR A 160 7.17 -14.59 -7.80
C TYR A 160 6.33 -15.79 -8.21
N ARG A 161 6.62 -16.40 -9.36
CA ARG A 161 5.96 -17.61 -9.84
C ARG A 161 5.90 -18.73 -8.79
N GLU A 162 6.94 -18.88 -7.97
CA GLU A 162 7.02 -19.91 -6.94
C GLU A 162 6.32 -19.52 -5.64
N ARG A 163 6.08 -18.22 -5.44
CA ARG A 163 5.46 -17.67 -4.22
C ARG A 163 3.96 -17.44 -4.38
N ILE A 164 3.46 -17.25 -5.60
CA ILE A 164 2.04 -17.04 -5.89
C ILE A 164 1.23 -18.28 -5.47
N VAL A 165 0.15 -18.04 -4.74
CA VAL A 165 -0.78 -19.11 -4.34
C VAL A 165 -1.73 -19.42 -5.50
N ALA A 166 -2.01 -20.71 -5.72
CA ALA A 166 -2.84 -21.17 -6.84
C ALA A 166 -2.40 -20.54 -8.19
N TYR A 167 -1.08 -20.55 -8.47
CA TYR A 167 -0.51 -19.90 -9.64
C TYR A 167 -1.16 -20.38 -10.95
N GLY A 168 -1.69 -19.42 -11.73
CA GLY A 168 -2.37 -19.68 -13.01
C GLY A 168 -3.81 -20.20 -12.88
N ASP A 169 -4.31 -20.44 -11.67
CA ASP A 169 -5.68 -20.89 -11.45
C ASP A 169 -6.61 -19.70 -11.18
N THR A 170 -7.36 -19.31 -12.22
CA THR A 170 -8.37 -18.25 -12.17
C THR A 170 -9.79 -18.80 -12.09
N SER A 171 -9.95 -20.09 -11.74
CA SER A 171 -11.27 -20.65 -11.41
C SER A 171 -11.84 -20.00 -10.15
N LYS A 172 -13.11 -20.25 -9.84
CA LYS A 172 -13.74 -19.75 -8.60
C LYS A 172 -12.99 -20.27 -7.37
N GLU A 173 -12.55 -21.52 -7.41
CA GLU A 173 -11.81 -22.19 -6.35
C GLU A 173 -10.40 -21.60 -6.19
N GLY A 174 -9.68 -21.38 -7.28
CA GLY A 174 -8.37 -20.73 -7.28
C GLY A 174 -8.44 -19.29 -6.76
N LEU A 175 -9.41 -18.51 -7.23
CA LEU A 175 -9.65 -17.15 -6.74
C LEU A 175 -10.02 -17.11 -5.26
N LYS A 176 -10.82 -18.08 -4.78
CA LYS A 176 -11.12 -18.18 -3.34
C LYS A 176 -9.84 -18.36 -2.52
N ILE A 177 -8.95 -19.26 -2.91
CA ILE A 177 -7.66 -19.49 -2.22
C ILE A 177 -6.84 -18.19 -2.19
N LYS A 178 -6.73 -17.49 -3.31
CA LYS A 178 -6.00 -16.21 -3.43
C LYS A 178 -6.60 -15.12 -2.54
N MET A 179 -7.92 -14.96 -2.58
CA MET A 179 -8.63 -13.96 -1.78
C MET A 179 -8.55 -14.23 -0.28
N GLU A 180 -8.71 -15.48 0.16
CA GLU A 180 -8.55 -15.86 1.57
C GLU A 180 -7.12 -15.61 2.06
N PHE A 181 -6.12 -16.00 1.25
CA PHE A 181 -4.72 -15.74 1.55
C PHE A 181 -4.43 -14.24 1.77
N VAL A 182 -4.88 -13.40 0.84
CA VAL A 182 -4.69 -11.93 0.92
C VAL A 182 -5.45 -11.34 2.10
N ALA A 183 -6.69 -11.75 2.34
CA ALA A 183 -7.49 -11.27 3.46
C ALA A 183 -6.87 -11.63 4.83
N ASP A 184 -6.25 -12.81 4.94
CA ASP A 184 -5.54 -13.23 6.13
C ASP A 184 -4.22 -12.45 6.30
N GLU A 185 -3.53 -12.10 5.22
CA GLU A 185 -2.37 -11.22 5.25
C GLU A 185 -2.73 -9.80 5.70
N MET A 186 -3.86 -9.25 5.23
CA MET A 186 -4.38 -7.97 5.71
C MET A 186 -4.68 -8.00 7.21
N ASN A 187 -5.27 -9.10 7.70
CA ASN A 187 -5.52 -9.29 9.14
C ASN A 187 -4.22 -9.27 9.95
N LYS A 188 -3.19 -10.00 9.51
CA LYS A 188 -1.89 -10.03 10.18
C LYS A 188 -1.25 -8.65 10.26
N ARG A 189 -1.33 -7.84 9.18
CA ARG A 189 -0.79 -6.48 9.15
C ARG A 189 -1.54 -5.53 10.08
N LEU A 190 -2.88 -5.59 10.09
CA LEU A 190 -3.72 -4.84 11.03
C LEU A 190 -3.36 -5.13 12.49
N GLU A 191 -3.37 -6.41 12.87
CA GLU A 191 -3.07 -6.85 14.24
C GLU A 191 -1.66 -6.42 14.65
N SER A 192 -0.69 -6.53 13.74
CA SER A 192 0.69 -6.10 14.00
C SER A 192 0.81 -4.59 14.24
N LEU A 193 -0.08 -3.75 13.70
CA LEU A 193 -0.10 -2.30 13.99
C LEU A 193 -0.97 -1.92 15.20
N GLY A 194 -1.60 -2.92 15.84
CA GLY A 194 -2.50 -2.74 16.98
C GLY A 194 -3.89 -2.26 16.57
N PHE A 195 -4.41 -2.77 15.46
CA PHE A 195 -5.76 -2.53 14.93
C PHE A 195 -6.47 -3.85 14.62
N HIS A 196 -7.78 -3.76 14.40
CA HIS A 196 -8.61 -4.87 13.95
C HIS A 196 -9.55 -4.43 12.82
N TRP A 197 -10.25 -5.37 12.18
CA TRP A 197 -11.20 -5.08 11.10
C TRP A 197 -12.31 -4.09 11.48
N GLY A 198 -12.63 -3.92 12.76
CA GLY A 198 -13.56 -2.89 13.24
C GLY A 198 -13.05 -1.46 13.13
N ASP A 199 -11.74 -1.25 12.95
CA ASP A 199 -11.12 0.07 12.79
C ASP A 199 -10.98 0.48 11.31
N VAL A 200 -11.28 -0.44 10.39
CA VAL A 200 -11.15 -0.22 8.95
C VAL A 200 -12.33 0.61 8.44
N THR A 201 -12.03 1.69 7.75
CA THR A 201 -13.01 2.62 7.17
C THR A 201 -13.03 2.57 5.64
N SER A 202 -12.00 1.97 5.03
CA SER A 202 -11.88 1.78 3.58
C SER A 202 -11.19 0.45 3.29
N VAL A 203 -11.81 -0.36 2.45
CA VAL A 203 -11.28 -1.63 1.93
C VAL A 203 -11.19 -1.50 0.41
N GLN A 204 -9.99 -1.64 -0.15
CA GLN A 204 -9.82 -1.65 -1.61
C GLN A 204 -9.35 -3.03 -2.06
N ALA A 205 -9.98 -3.56 -3.11
CA ALA A 205 -9.61 -4.81 -3.73
C ALA A 205 -9.36 -4.63 -5.22
N TYR A 206 -8.32 -5.28 -5.70
CA TYR A 206 -7.81 -5.14 -7.06
C TYR A 206 -7.78 -6.51 -7.72
N THR A 207 -8.71 -6.71 -8.65
CA THR A 207 -8.70 -7.86 -9.54
C THR A 207 -9.51 -7.57 -10.79
N VAL A 208 -9.13 -8.17 -11.91
CA VAL A 208 -9.92 -8.19 -13.15
C VAL A 208 -10.89 -9.37 -13.19
N HIS A 209 -10.76 -10.31 -12.25
CA HIS A 209 -11.57 -11.51 -12.21
C HIS A 209 -12.84 -11.27 -11.42
N ASN A 210 -13.93 -11.94 -11.78
CA ASN A 210 -15.19 -11.73 -11.08
C ASN A 210 -15.15 -12.30 -9.65
N MET A 211 -14.97 -11.42 -8.66
CA MET A 211 -14.94 -11.81 -7.24
C MET A 211 -16.30 -11.80 -6.56
N GLY A 212 -17.36 -11.31 -7.23
CA GLY A 212 -18.67 -11.05 -6.61
C GLY A 212 -19.27 -12.28 -5.91
N GLY A 213 -19.14 -13.46 -6.52
CA GLY A 213 -19.62 -14.73 -5.96
C GLY A 213 -18.85 -15.26 -4.75
N LEU A 214 -17.78 -14.59 -4.33
CA LEU A 214 -16.92 -14.94 -3.20
C LEU A 214 -16.95 -13.90 -2.07
N VAL A 215 -17.50 -12.70 -2.33
CA VAL A 215 -17.51 -11.58 -1.37
C VAL A 215 -18.19 -11.96 -0.05
N GLU A 216 -19.33 -12.64 -0.11
CA GLU A 216 -20.07 -13.03 1.10
C GLU A 216 -19.25 -13.97 1.99
N GLU A 217 -18.64 -14.99 1.37
CA GLU A 217 -17.92 -16.05 2.07
C GLU A 217 -16.57 -15.58 2.62
N VAL A 218 -15.77 -14.89 1.79
CA VAL A 218 -14.41 -14.49 2.16
C VAL A 218 -14.40 -13.26 3.05
N PHE A 219 -15.33 -12.30 2.84
CA PHE A 219 -15.31 -11.02 3.54
C PHE A 219 -16.50 -10.81 4.48
N ALA A 220 -17.74 -10.86 3.96
CA ALA A 220 -18.91 -10.40 4.73
C ALA A 220 -19.17 -11.25 5.98
N LYS A 221 -19.26 -12.58 5.82
CA LYS A 221 -19.45 -13.53 6.95
C LYS A 221 -18.31 -13.51 7.97
N ARG A 222 -17.12 -13.07 7.54
CA ARG A 222 -15.93 -12.93 8.39
C ARG A 222 -15.79 -11.54 9.02
N GLY A 223 -16.75 -10.62 8.80
CA GLY A 223 -16.73 -9.27 9.36
C GLY A 223 -15.67 -8.33 8.75
N ARG A 224 -15.13 -8.67 7.57
CA ARG A 224 -14.04 -7.95 6.89
C ARG A 224 -14.52 -6.88 5.88
N MET A 225 -15.81 -6.53 5.91
CA MET A 225 -16.45 -5.64 4.92
C MET A 225 -17.47 -4.68 5.56
N ARG A 226 -17.25 -4.25 6.81
CA ARG A 226 -18.22 -3.39 7.53
C ARG A 226 -18.45 -2.04 6.85
N CYS A 227 -17.42 -1.49 6.20
CA CYS A 227 -17.47 -0.25 5.43
C CYS A 227 -17.74 -0.45 3.93
N GLY A 228 -18.12 -1.67 3.50
CA GLY A 228 -18.16 -2.02 2.09
C GLY A 228 -16.77 -2.36 1.52
N ILE A 229 -16.71 -2.53 0.20
CA ILE A 229 -15.50 -2.83 -0.57
C ILE A 229 -15.48 -2.02 -1.85
N ASP A 230 -14.39 -1.29 -2.08
CA ASP A 230 -14.12 -0.62 -3.34
C ASP A 230 -13.37 -1.59 -4.25
N TRP A 231 -14.06 -2.10 -5.26
CA TRP A 231 -13.46 -2.99 -6.25
C TRP A 231 -12.93 -2.20 -7.44
N TYR A 232 -11.61 -2.21 -7.60
CA TYR A 232 -10.92 -1.71 -8.78
C TYR A 232 -10.68 -2.83 -9.78
N PHE A 233 -11.08 -2.60 -11.03
CA PHE A 233 -10.82 -3.50 -12.15
C PHE A 233 -9.37 -3.35 -12.62
N ALA A 234 -8.44 -3.85 -11.81
CA ALA A 234 -7.01 -3.70 -11.95
C ALA A 234 -6.29 -4.98 -11.52
N ARG A 235 -5.11 -5.23 -12.08
CA ARG A 235 -4.24 -6.34 -11.68
C ARG A 235 -3.24 -5.88 -10.62
N PRO A 236 -2.78 -6.77 -9.73
CA PRO A 236 -1.60 -6.51 -8.90
C PRO A 236 -0.36 -6.26 -9.77
N PRO A 237 0.73 -5.67 -9.25
CA PRO A 237 1.77 -5.08 -10.09
C PRO A 237 2.74 -6.09 -10.69
N VAL A 238 2.80 -7.33 -10.20
CA VAL A 238 3.74 -8.35 -10.68
C VAL A 238 3.02 -9.45 -11.45
N SER A 239 3.60 -9.85 -12.57
CA SER A 239 3.00 -10.80 -13.51
C SER A 239 2.62 -12.11 -12.85
N GLY A 240 1.39 -12.54 -13.09
CA GLY A 240 0.83 -13.78 -12.54
C GLY A 240 0.12 -13.65 -11.19
N LEU A 241 0.25 -12.50 -10.50
CA LEU A 241 -0.65 -12.15 -9.40
C LEU A 241 -2.03 -11.80 -9.97
N ASP A 242 -3.08 -12.18 -9.24
CA ASP A 242 -4.48 -12.06 -9.69
C ASP A 242 -5.36 -11.27 -8.72
N PHE A 243 -4.96 -11.17 -7.46
CA PHE A 243 -5.75 -10.49 -6.42
C PHE A 243 -4.84 -9.74 -5.44
N GLU A 244 -5.15 -8.47 -5.19
CA GLU A 244 -4.46 -7.63 -4.19
C GLU A 244 -5.49 -6.85 -3.38
N MET A 245 -5.16 -6.55 -2.12
CA MET A 245 -5.95 -5.65 -1.28
C MET A 245 -5.07 -4.67 -0.52
N ASP A 246 -5.64 -3.51 -0.23
CA ASP A 246 -5.16 -2.58 0.78
C ASP A 246 -6.30 -2.12 1.70
N LEU A 247 -5.93 -1.61 2.88
CA LEU A 247 -6.88 -1.17 3.90
C LEU A 247 -6.48 0.20 4.44
N ARG A 248 -7.46 1.01 4.82
CA ARG A 248 -7.23 2.23 5.59
C ARG A 248 -8.18 2.34 6.78
N GLY A 249 -7.67 2.94 7.84
CA GLY A 249 -8.43 3.40 8.99
C GLY A 249 -8.88 4.86 8.81
N SER A 250 -9.09 5.56 9.92
CA SER A 250 -9.58 6.94 9.99
C SER A 250 -8.62 7.99 9.38
N VAL A 251 -8.46 7.96 8.06
CA VAL A 251 -7.59 8.83 7.25
C VAL A 251 -8.47 9.83 6.51
N ASP A 252 -8.30 11.12 6.81
CA ASP A 252 -9.01 12.17 6.08
C ASP A 252 -8.50 12.26 4.64
N GLN A 253 -9.41 12.49 3.68
CA GLN A 253 -9.06 12.63 2.27
C GLN A 253 -9.32 14.06 1.78
N ILE A 254 -8.31 14.66 1.16
CA ILE A 254 -8.42 15.90 0.41
C ILE A 254 -8.13 15.63 -1.08
N PHE A 255 -8.64 16.51 -1.94
CA PHE A 255 -8.34 16.48 -3.38
C PHE A 255 -7.42 17.64 -3.74
N ILE A 256 -6.34 17.34 -4.47
CA ILE A 256 -5.40 18.33 -4.99
C ILE A 256 -5.28 18.26 -6.51
#